data_AF-A0A832LUY4-F1
#
_entry.id   AF-A0A832LUY4-F1
#
_cell.length_a   1.000
_cell.length_b   1.000
_cell.length_c   1.000
_cell.angle_alpha   90.00
_cell.angle_beta   90.00
_cell.angle_gamma   90.00
#
_symmetry.space_group_name_H-M   'P 1'
#
loop_
_entity.id
_entity.type
_entity.pdbx_description
1 polymer ?
#
loop_
_entity_poly.entity_id
_entity_poly.type
_entity_poly.pdbx_seq_one_letter_code
_entity_poly.pdbx_strand_id
1 'polypeptide(L)'
;MKPKPRLRYWTNLSAAAAFSLALVFLALFLYGGNRWAQGYRYPPRYVSSGAWLRQNEIPYEEIELKTADGLVLAAWYTPPQNGSLILVAHGYGGARPE
;
A
#
# COMPACT_ATOMS: atom_id res chain seq x y z
N MET A 1 60.03 22.90 -21.37
CA MET A 1 58.65 22.74 -20.88
C MET A 1 58.29 21.25 -20.91
N LYS A 2 58.23 20.56 -19.77
CA LYS A 2 57.85 19.13 -19.73
C LYS A 2 56.31 19.03 -19.81
N PRO A 3 55.74 18.17 -20.66
CA PRO A 3 54.28 18.07 -20.79
C PRO A 3 53.65 17.63 -19.46
N LYS A 4 52.58 18.35 -19.08
CA LYS A 4 51.85 18.28 -17.80
C LYS A 4 51.16 16.92 -17.58
N PRO A 5 50.87 16.51 -16.32
CA PRO A 5 50.34 15.19 -15.95
C PRO A 5 48.85 15.03 -16.31
N ARG A 6 48.51 15.05 -17.61
CA ARG A 6 47.15 14.83 -18.11
C ARG A 6 46.62 13.46 -17.70
N LEU A 7 47.45 12.42 -17.73
CA LEU A 7 47.01 11.05 -17.47
C LEU A 7 46.40 10.88 -16.06
N ARG A 8 47.08 11.39 -15.02
CA ARG A 8 46.60 11.32 -13.62
C ARG A 8 45.31 12.13 -13.41
N TYR A 9 45.14 13.23 -14.14
CA TYR A 9 43.91 14.01 -14.11
C TYR A 9 42.73 13.24 -14.71
N TRP A 10 42.90 12.67 -15.89
CA TRP A 10 41.85 11.87 -16.54
C TRP A 10 41.50 10.61 -15.76
N THR A 11 42.49 9.92 -15.16
CA THR A 11 42.20 8.76 -14.29
C THR A 11 41.43 9.16 -13.04
N ASN A 12 41.79 10.26 -12.38
CA ASN A 12 41.07 10.75 -11.20
C ASN A 12 39.66 11.21 -11.57
N LEU A 13 39.48 11.86 -12.72
CA LEU A 13 38.18 12.29 -13.21
C LEU A 13 37.28 11.09 -13.53
N SER A 14 37.80 10.07 -14.21
CA SER A 14 37.09 8.82 -14.48
C SER A 14 36.74 8.07 -13.19
N ALA A 15 37.65 8.01 -12.22
CA ALA A 15 37.40 7.39 -10.92
C ALA A 15 36.32 8.13 -10.13
N ALA A 16 36.35 9.47 -10.12
CA ALA A 16 35.31 10.28 -9.47
C ALA A 16 33.95 10.10 -10.14
N ALA A 17 33.91 10.02 -11.48
CA ALA A 17 32.69 9.75 -12.23
C ALA A 17 32.14 8.35 -11.93
N ALA A 18 32.99 7.32 -11.92
CA ALA A 18 32.60 5.96 -11.59
C ALA A 18 32.08 5.84 -10.15
N PHE A 19 32.75 6.48 -9.20
CA PHE A 19 32.31 6.53 -7.80
C PHE A 19 30.95 7.23 -7.65
N SER A 20 30.76 8.36 -8.32
CA SER A 20 29.48 9.08 -8.33
C SER A 20 28.37 8.22 -8.92
N LEU A 21 28.65 7.50 -10.02
CA LEU A 21 27.69 6.58 -10.63
C LEU A 21 27.33 5.43 -9.67
N ALA A 22 28.33 4.87 -8.97
CA ALA A 22 28.11 3.81 -7.99
C ALA A 22 27.24 4.30 -6.81
N LEU A 23 27.44 5.53 -6.34
CA LEU A 23 26.58 6.13 -5.32
C LEU A 23 25.15 6.33 -5.79
N VAL A 24 24.96 6.81 -7.03
CA VAL A 24 23.63 6.94 -7.63
C VAL A 24 22.95 5.58 -7.75
N PHE A 25 23.67 4.58 -8.24
CA PHE A 25 23.16 3.21 -8.34
C PHE A 25 22.77 2.65 -6.98
N LEU A 26 23.61 2.82 -5.96
CA LEU A 26 23.32 2.39 -4.59
C LEU A 26 22.07 3.11 -4.05
N ALA A 27 21.95 4.42 -4.25
CA ALA A 27 20.78 5.17 -3.80
C ALA A 27 19.50 4.69 -4.48
N LEU A 28 19.53 4.44 -5.80
CA LEU A 28 18.39 3.89 -6.55
C LEU A 28 18.04 2.48 -6.08
N PHE A 29 19.04 1.63 -5.83
CA PHE A 29 18.83 0.28 -5.32
C PHE A 29 18.17 0.30 -3.95
N LEU A 30 18.66 1.12 -3.02
CA LEU A 30 18.08 1.28 -1.69
C LEU A 30 16.67 1.89 -1.75
N TYR A 31 16.45 2.88 -2.60
CA TYR A 31 15.14 3.50 -2.79
C TYR A 31 14.13 2.50 -3.36
N GLY A 32 14.49 1.79 -4.43
CA GLY A 32 13.65 0.76 -5.05
C GLY A 32 13.36 -0.38 -4.08
N GLY A 33 14.37 -0.87 -3.37
CA GLY A 33 14.23 -1.89 -2.35
C GLY A 33 13.32 -1.45 -1.20
N ASN A 34 13.48 -0.23 -0.69
CA ASN A 34 12.61 0.31 0.35
C ASN A 34 11.16 0.46 -0.15
N ARG A 35 10.95 0.98 -1.37
CA ARG A 35 9.62 1.11 -1.99
C ARG A 35 8.94 -0.25 -2.15
N TRP A 36 9.69 -1.27 -2.55
CA TRP A 36 9.18 -2.63 -2.64
C TRP A 36 8.86 -3.22 -1.26
N ALA A 37 9.74 -3.03 -0.28
CA ALA A 37 9.53 -3.43 1.11
C ALA A 37 8.30 -2.77 1.76
N GLN A 38 7.92 -1.56 1.33
CA GLN A 38 6.68 -0.93 1.80
C GLN A 38 5.43 -1.71 1.39
N GLY A 39 5.44 -2.40 0.23
CA GLY A 39 4.33 -3.24 -0.20
C GLY A 39 4.06 -4.43 0.73
N TYR A 40 5.11 -4.96 1.36
CA TYR A 40 4.97 -6.02 2.38
C TYR A 40 4.51 -5.47 3.73
N ARG A 41 4.97 -4.29 4.13
CA ARG A 41 4.60 -3.66 5.41
C ARG A 41 3.18 -3.12 5.41
N TYR A 42 2.71 -2.65 4.26
CA TYR A 42 1.40 -2.03 4.09
C TYR A 42 0.66 -2.73 2.96
N PRO A 43 0.12 -3.94 3.21
CA PRO A 43 -0.71 -4.60 2.22
C PRO A 43 -1.88 -3.67 1.82
N PRO A 44 -2.28 -3.66 0.53
CA PRO A 44 -3.42 -2.90 0.08
C PRO A 44 -4.64 -3.21 0.95
N ARG A 45 -5.26 -2.17 1.52
CA ARG A 45 -6.48 -2.32 2.31
C ARG A 45 -7.66 -2.10 1.38
N TYR A 46 -8.42 -3.15 1.12
CA TYR A 46 -9.70 -3.03 0.45
C TYR A 46 -10.75 -2.70 1.51
N VAL A 47 -11.40 -1.56 1.33
CA VAL A 47 -12.59 -1.25 2.12
C VAL A 47 -13.77 -1.77 1.32
N SER A 48 -14.41 -2.82 1.83
CA SER A 48 -15.65 -3.32 1.22
C SER A 48 -16.70 -2.21 1.31
N SER A 49 -17.18 -1.73 0.17
CA SER A 49 -18.33 -0.83 0.05
C SER A 49 -19.48 -1.54 -0.66
N GLY A 50 -20.70 -1.01 -0.58
CA GLY A 50 -21.82 -1.55 -1.34
C GLY A 50 -21.55 -1.54 -2.85
N ALA A 51 -20.82 -0.54 -3.35
CA ALA A 51 -20.40 -0.49 -4.76
C ALA A 51 -19.39 -1.59 -5.11
N TRP A 52 -18.41 -1.85 -4.24
CA TRP A 52 -17.42 -2.91 -4.44
C TRP A 52 -18.09 -4.30 -4.45
N LEU A 53 -19.04 -4.55 -3.54
CA LEU A 53 -19.80 -5.79 -3.50
C LEU A 53 -20.59 -6.01 -4.81
N ARG A 54 -21.27 -4.97 -5.31
CA ARG A 54 -21.98 -5.00 -6.61
C ARG A 54 -21.03 -5.27 -7.78
N GLN A 55 -19.88 -4.59 -7.81
CA GLN A 55 -18.90 -4.75 -8.89
C GLN A 55 -18.36 -6.18 -8.99
N ASN A 56 -18.26 -6.88 -7.86
CA ASN A 56 -17.75 -8.24 -7.78
C ASN A 56 -18.87 -9.29 -7.76
N GLU A 57 -20.11 -8.90 -8.06
CA GLU A 57 -21.27 -9.80 -8.10
C GLU A 57 -21.49 -10.57 -6.78
N ILE A 58 -21.10 -9.97 -5.66
CA ILE A 58 -21.27 -10.57 -4.34
C ILE A 58 -22.68 -10.22 -3.84
N PRO A 59 -23.57 -11.22 -3.60
CA PRO A 59 -24.91 -10.96 -3.10
C PRO A 59 -24.83 -10.38 -1.68
N TYR A 60 -25.57 -9.29 -1.46
CA TYR A 60 -25.72 -8.69 -0.14
C TYR A 60 -27.09 -8.04 0.01
N GLU A 61 -27.49 -7.86 1.26
CA GLU A 61 -28.70 -7.16 1.67
C GLU A 61 -28.33 -5.98 2.57
N GLU A 62 -29.00 -4.84 2.40
CA GLU A 62 -28.96 -3.77 3.39
C GLU A 62 -29.96 -4.09 4.51
N ILE A 63 -29.44 -4.19 5.73
CA ILE A 63 -30.22 -4.55 6.91
C ILE A 63 -30.10 -3.50 8.01
N GLU A 64 -31.09 -3.46 8.88
CA GLU A 64 -31.09 -2.69 10.10
C GLU A 64 -30.96 -3.61 11.31
N LEU A 65 -30.02 -3.27 12.20
CA LEU A 65 -29.78 -3.98 13.46
C LEU A 65 -30.20 -3.07 14.61
N LYS A 66 -31.18 -3.54 15.40
CA LYS A 66 -31.65 -2.81 16.57
C LYS A 66 -30.89 -3.26 17.81
N THR A 67 -30.29 -2.31 18.52
CA THR A 67 -29.56 -2.58 19.76
C THR A 67 -30.49 -2.58 20.98
N ALA A 68 -30.02 -3.12 22.10
CA ALA A 68 -30.81 -3.20 23.34
C ALA A 68 -31.13 -1.82 23.95
N ASP A 69 -30.26 -0.84 23.74
CA ASP A 69 -30.43 0.56 24.13
C ASP A 69 -31.23 1.39 23.11
N GLY A 70 -31.77 0.74 22.06
CA GLY A 70 -32.73 1.34 21.13
C GLY A 70 -32.11 2.05 19.93
N LEU A 71 -30.79 1.96 19.72
CA LEU A 71 -30.15 2.44 18.50
C LEU A 71 -30.49 1.53 17.32
N VAL A 72 -30.54 2.13 16.13
CA VAL A 72 -30.69 1.41 14.86
C VAL A 72 -29.41 1.59 14.06
N LEU A 73 -28.75 0.47 13.74
CA LEU A 73 -27.50 0.44 13.00
C LEU A 73 -27.77 -0.08 11.60
N ALA A 74 -27.19 0.55 10.58
CA ALA A 74 -27.26 0.07 9.21
C ALA A 74 -26.05 -0.81 8.87
N ALA A 75 -26.27 -1.95 8.23
CA ALA A 75 -25.23 -2.90 7.85
C ALA A 75 -25.49 -3.54 6.48
N TRP A 76 -24.44 -4.08 5.86
CA TRP A 76 -24.61 -5.08 4.79
C TRP A 76 -24.53 -6.48 5.36
N TYR A 77 -25.38 -7.36 4.84
CA TYR A 77 -25.40 -8.76 5.16
C TYR A 77 -25.17 -9.59 3.90
N THR A 78 -24.16 -10.47 3.96
CA THR A 78 -23.96 -11.51 2.95
C THR A 78 -24.23 -12.86 3.62
N PRO A 79 -25.13 -13.70 3.06
CA PRO A 79 -25.41 -15.02 3.62
C PRO A 79 -24.15 -15.90 3.72
N PRO A 80 -23.89 -16.54 4.88
CA PRO A 80 -22.71 -17.38 5.05
C PRO A 80 -22.84 -18.69 4.29
N GLN A 81 -21.78 -19.11 3.60
CA GLN A 81 -21.77 -20.35 2.80
C GLN A 81 -21.33 -21.59 3.59
N ASN A 82 -20.69 -21.39 4.75
CA ASN A 82 -20.11 -22.46 5.57
C ASN A 82 -20.64 -22.45 7.01
N GLY A 83 -21.78 -21.79 7.25
CA GLY A 83 -22.39 -21.65 8.58
C GLY A 83 -21.66 -20.71 9.55
N SER A 84 -20.56 -20.08 9.13
CA SER A 84 -19.84 -19.10 9.96
C SER A 84 -20.17 -17.68 9.53
N LEU A 85 -20.58 -16.84 10.48
CA LEU A 85 -20.82 -15.42 10.26
C LEU A 85 -19.63 -14.61 10.80
N ILE A 86 -19.16 -13.64 10.00
CA ILE A 86 -18.11 -12.71 10.41
C ILE A 86 -18.75 -11.34 10.58
N LEU A 87 -18.56 -10.74 11.76
CA LEU A 87 -18.96 -9.36 12.02
C LEU A 87 -17.75 -8.45 11.87
N VAL A 88 -17.87 -7.45 10.99
CA VAL A 88 -16.83 -6.44 10.75
C VAL A 88 -17.38 -5.09 11.15
N ALA A 89 -16.73 -4.44 12.12
CA ALA A 89 -17.08 -3.10 12.57
C ALA A 89 -15.88 -2.15 12.40
N HIS A 90 -16.16 -0.89 12.06
CA HIS A 90 -15.12 0.12 11.91
C HIS A 90 -14.66 0.65 13.28
N GLY A 91 -13.50 1.31 13.30
CA GLY A 91 -13.00 2.03 14.47
C GLY A 91 -13.71 3.38 14.72
N TYR A 92 -13.29 4.07 15.77
CA TYR A 92 -13.80 5.40 16.12
C TYR A 92 -13.71 6.40 14.95
N GLY A 93 -14.78 7.16 14.72
CA GLY A 93 -14.88 8.15 13.64
C GLY A 93 -15.09 7.56 12.24
N GLY A 94 -15.18 6.24 12.11
CA GLY A 94 -15.52 5.55 10.86
C GLY A 94 -17.02 5.43 10.63
N ALA A 95 -17.38 5.00 9.42
CA ALA A 95 -18.71 4.53 9.04
C ALA A 95 -18.55 3.48 7.92
N ARG A 96 -19.61 2.72 7.61
CA ARG A 96 -19.63 1.93 6.37
C ARG A 96 -19.58 2.91 5.17
N PRO A 97 -18.72 2.68 4.16
CA PRO A 97 -18.74 3.51 2.96
C PRO A 97 -19.90 3.09 2.05
N GLU A 98 -20.88 3.99 1.89
CA GLU A 98 -22.10 3.84 1.06
C GLU A 98 -22.85 2.52 1.13
#